data_AF-A0A9K3DJX8-F1
#
_entry.id   AF-A0A9K3DJX8-F1
#
_cell.length_a   1.000
_cell.length_b   1.000
_cell.length_c   1.000
_cell.angle_alpha   90.00
_cell.angle_beta   90.00
_cell.angle_gamma   90.00
#
_symmetry.space_group_name_H-M   'P 1'
#
loop_
_entity.id
_entity.type
_entity.pdbx_description
1 polymer ?
#
loop_
_entity_poly.entity_id
_entity_poly.type
_entity_poly.pdbx_seq_one_letter_code
_entity_poly.pdbx_strand_id
1 'polypeptide(L)'
;MIFTDIAAVVYLDADTIVVKNIDVLFKCGKFCANLKHSERLNSGVMVVEPSEEHFNDMVIKVFSMPITLDFPVRVFLTLIFLPKK
;
A
#
# COMPACT_ATOMS: atom_id res chain seq x y z
N MET A 1 13.67 3.51 7.66
CA MET A 1 14.50 2.74 6.72
C MET A 1 13.61 2.38 5.54
N ILE A 2 13.98 2.81 4.33
CA ILE A 2 13.24 2.52 3.08
C ILE A 2 14.06 1.46 2.33
N PHE A 3 13.42 0.43 1.78
CA PHE A 3 14.08 -0.68 1.10
C PHE A 3 14.18 -0.43 -0.40
N THR A 4 14.97 0.55 -0.84
CA THR A 4 15.06 0.97 -2.24
C THR A 4 15.72 -0.06 -3.17
N ASP A 5 16.50 -1.00 -2.63
CA ASP A 5 17.23 -1.99 -3.41
C ASP A 5 16.41 -3.26 -3.72
N ILE A 6 15.12 -3.29 -3.32
CA ILE A 6 14.22 -4.42 -3.52
C ILE A 6 13.22 -4.08 -4.62
N ALA A 7 13.11 -4.94 -5.64
CA ALA A 7 12.23 -4.71 -6.78
C ALA A 7 10.73 -4.70 -6.43
N ALA A 8 10.31 -5.52 -5.46
CA ALA A 8 8.93 -5.54 -4.97
C ALA A 8 8.86 -6.11 -3.55
N VAL A 9 7.96 -5.57 -2.73
CA VAL A 9 7.70 -6.03 -1.37
C VAL A 9 6.23 -6.39 -1.23
N VAL A 10 5.95 -7.53 -0.59
CA VAL A 10 4.59 -7.87 -0.14
C VAL A 10 4.46 -7.43 1.31
N TYR A 11 3.60 -6.45 1.55
CA TYR A 11 3.22 -6.01 2.87
C TYR A 11 2.04 -6.85 3.38
N LEU A 12 2.18 -7.34 4.60
CA LEU A 12 1.21 -8.16 5.32
C LEU A 12 0.97 -7.52 6.70
N ASP A 13 -0.28 -7.24 7.04
CA ASP A 13 -0.62 -6.80 8.39
C ASP A 13 -0.31 -7.90 9.43
N ALA A 14 -0.01 -7.49 10.66
CA ALA A 14 0.39 -8.40 11.73
C ALA A 14 -0.69 -9.41 12.14
N ASP A 15 -1.94 -9.18 11.75
CA ASP A 15 -3.09 -10.06 11.97
C ASP A 15 -3.38 -10.99 10.77
N THR A 16 -2.49 -11.04 9.78
CA THR A 16 -2.62 -11.94 8.62
C THR A 16 -1.80 -13.22 8.81
N ILE A 17 -2.34 -14.33 8.31
CA ILE A 17 -1.66 -15.63 8.30
C ILE A 17 -1.57 -16.17 6.88
N VAL A 18 -0.36 -16.56 6.48
CA VAL A 18 -0.09 -17.14 5.17
C VAL A 18 -0.40 -18.64 5.24
N VAL A 19 -1.47 -19.06 4.56
CA VAL A 19 -1.94 -20.46 4.56
C VAL A 19 -1.46 -21.28 3.36
N LYS A 20 -0.94 -20.62 2.31
CA LYS A 20 -0.43 -21.21 1.06
C LYS A 20 0.73 -20.37 0.53
N ASN A 21 1.51 -20.89 -0.42
CA ASN A 21 2.53 -20.10 -1.11
C ASN A 21 1.89 -18.88 -1.80
N ILE A 22 2.51 -17.71 -1.61
CA ILE A 22 2.01 -16.41 -2.09
C ILE A 22 2.95 -15.76 -3.11
N ASP A 23 3.90 -16.52 -3.70
CA ASP A 23 4.88 -15.96 -4.64
C ASP A 23 4.22 -15.39 -5.90
N VAL A 24 3.01 -15.88 -6.21
CA VAL A 24 2.17 -15.34 -7.28
C VAL A 24 1.89 -13.84 -7.12
N LEU A 25 1.90 -13.31 -5.90
CA LEU A 25 1.66 -11.88 -5.64
C LEU A 25 2.76 -11.00 -6.26
N PHE A 26 4.01 -11.47 -6.31
CA PHE A 26 5.10 -10.70 -6.92
C PHE A 26 4.95 -10.53 -8.43
N LYS A 27 4.08 -11.32 -9.09
CA LYS A 27 3.77 -11.15 -10.52
C LYS A 27 2.89 -9.94 -10.82
N CYS A 28 2.33 -9.32 -9.78
CA CYS A 28 1.39 -8.23 -9.91
C CYS A 28 2.05 -6.88 -10.27
N GLY A 29 3.37 -6.76 -10.08
CA GLY A 29 4.15 -5.60 -10.52
C GLY A 29 4.22 -4.49 -9.46
N LYS A 30 3.95 -3.24 -9.88
CA LYS A 30 4.30 -2.02 -9.13
C LYS A 30 3.42 -1.75 -7.91
N PHE A 31 2.12 -2.00 -8.03
CA PHE A 31 1.17 -1.84 -6.93
C PHE A 31 -0.02 -2.77 -7.12
N CYS A 32 -0.33 -3.56 -6.08
CA CYS A 32 -1.53 -4.37 -6.03
C CYS A 32 -2.07 -4.49 -4.63
N ALA A 33 -3.39 -4.49 -4.48
CA ALA A 33 -4.05 -4.70 -3.21
C ALA A 33 -5.38 -5.42 -3.43
N ASN A 34 -5.88 -6.10 -2.40
CA ASN A 34 -7.16 -6.79 -2.50
C ASN A 34 -8.31 -5.76 -2.47
N LEU A 35 -9.30 -5.88 -3.35
CA LEU A 35 -10.48 -5.00 -3.32
C LEU A 35 -11.43 -5.50 -2.23
N LYS A 36 -11.76 -4.66 -1.23
CA LYS A 36 -12.66 -5.08 -0.15
C LYS A 36 -14.12 -4.85 -0.50
N HIS A 37 -14.48 -3.59 -0.78
CA HIS A 37 -15.84 -3.17 -1.11
C HIS A 37 -15.82 -1.79 -1.77
N SER A 38 -16.59 -1.59 -2.84
CA SER A 38 -16.57 -0.37 -3.66
C SER A 38 -15.15 -0.05 -4.17
N GLU A 39 -14.84 1.21 -4.45
CA GLU A 39 -13.50 1.70 -4.80
C GLU A 39 -12.52 1.68 -3.59
N ARG A 40 -12.72 0.83 -2.57
CA ARG A 40 -11.84 0.76 -1.39
C ARG A 40 -11.00 -0.51 -1.40
N LEU A 41 -9.69 -0.32 -1.38
CA LEU A 41 -8.68 -1.37 -1.28
C LEU A 41 -8.47 -1.78 0.19
N ASN A 42 -8.17 -3.06 0.40
CA ASN A 42 -7.72 -3.58 1.68
C ASN A 42 -6.21 -3.38 1.80
N SER A 43 -5.79 -2.66 2.85
CA SER A 43 -4.40 -2.40 3.16
C SER A 43 -3.66 -3.59 3.79
N GLY A 44 -4.38 -4.61 4.26
CA GLY A 44 -3.75 -5.69 5.03
C GLY A 44 -2.93 -6.68 4.20
N VAL A 45 -3.11 -6.69 2.88
CA VAL A 45 -2.23 -7.41 1.95
C VAL A 45 -2.04 -6.54 0.71
N MET A 46 -0.81 -6.10 0.48
CA MET A 46 -0.48 -5.31 -0.71
C MET A 46 0.91 -5.63 -1.25
N VAL A 47 1.08 -5.46 -2.56
CA VAL A 47 2.36 -5.52 -3.26
C VAL A 47 2.73 -4.08 -3.59
N VAL A 48 3.96 -3.68 -3.26
CA VAL A 48 4.46 -2.33 -3.51
C VAL A 48 5.88 -2.37 -4.06
N GLU A 49 6.16 -1.52 -5.04
CA GLU A 49 7.51 -1.16 -5.46
C GLU A 49 8.02 -0.04 -4.54
N PRO A 50 9.09 -0.26 -3.75
CA PRO A 50 9.69 0.77 -2.92
C PRO A 50 10.25 1.91 -3.77
N SER A 51 9.84 3.14 -3.47
CA SER A 51 10.37 4.35 -4.11
C SER A 51 10.46 5.47 -3.10
N GLU A 52 11.63 6.11 -3.01
CA GLU A 52 11.86 7.24 -2.13
C GLU A 52 10.98 8.44 -2.53
N GLU A 53 10.76 8.65 -3.83
CA GLU A 53 9.87 9.69 -4.33
C GLU A 53 8.43 9.47 -3.85
N HIS A 54 7.89 8.26 -4.03
CA HIS A 54 6.53 7.93 -3.57
C HIS A 54 6.42 7.98 -2.04
N PHE A 55 7.47 7.61 -1.32
CA PHE A 55 7.50 7.72 0.14
C PHE A 55 7.49 9.19 0.59
N ASN A 56 8.30 10.05 -0.02
CA ASN A 56 8.35 11.47 0.34
C ASN A 56 7.02 12.17 0.00
N ASP A 57 6.45 11.90 -1.17
CA ASP A 57 5.12 12.39 -1.55
C ASP A 57 4.03 11.93 -0.57
N MET A 58 4.06 10.65 -0.15
CA MET A 58 3.18 10.14 0.91
C MET A 58 3.31 10.95 2.19
N VAL A 59 4.54 11.12 2.69
CA VAL A 59 4.80 11.77 3.97
C VAL A 59 4.26 13.20 3.95
N ILE A 60 4.50 13.94 2.87
CA ILE A 60 3.97 15.30 2.68
C ILE A 60 2.43 15.28 2.72
N LYS A 61 1.79 14.37 1.98
CA LYS A 61 0.32 14.26 1.94
C LYS A 61 -0.25 13.94 3.32
N VAL A 62 0.32 12.97 4.05
CA VAL A 62 -0.11 12.61 5.41
C VAL A 62 -0.04 13.80 6.36
N PHE A 63 1.04 14.58 6.33
CA PHE A 63 1.17 15.76 7.19
C PHE A 63 0.30 16.94 6.78
N SER A 64 -0.11 17.01 5.50
CA SER A 64 -1.03 18.04 5.00
C SER A 64 -2.50 17.76 5.28
N MET A 65 -2.86 16.54 5.67
CA MET A 65 -4.24 16.13 5.88
C MET A 65 -4.73 16.37 7.32
N PRO A 66 -6.01 16.75 7.50
CA PRO A 66 -6.59 16.87 8.83
C PRO A 66 -6.60 15.50 9.53
N ILE A 67 -6.13 15.48 10.79
CA ILE A 67 -5.91 14.30 11.65
C ILE A 67 -7.18 13.44 11.86
N THR A 68 -8.36 13.94 11.46
CA THR A 68 -9.65 13.30 11.68
C THR A 68 -10.03 12.22 10.68
N LEU A 69 -9.23 11.97 9.62
CA LEU A 69 -9.48 10.86 8.70
C LEU A 69 -8.76 9.57 9.14
N ASP A 70 -9.57 8.55 9.40
CA ASP A 70 -9.22 7.13 9.64
C ASP A 70 -7.86 6.69 9.11
N PHE A 71 -7.03 6.17 10.03
CA PHE A 71 -5.75 5.46 9.86
C PHE A 71 -4.90 5.72 8.61
N PRO A 72 -3.61 6.08 8.79
CA PRO A 72 -2.71 6.50 7.72
C PRO A 72 -2.66 5.53 6.55
N VAL A 73 -2.72 4.20 6.77
CA VAL A 73 -2.55 3.21 5.69
C VAL A 73 -3.76 3.10 4.75
N ARG A 74 -5.01 3.24 5.25
CA ARG A 74 -6.21 3.11 4.40
C ARG A 74 -6.42 4.31 3.49
N VAL A 75 -6.22 5.50 4.04
CA VAL A 75 -6.26 6.75 3.28
C VAL A 75 -5.06 6.84 2.33
N PHE A 76 -3.89 6.31 2.74
CA PHE A 76 -2.68 6.19 1.92
C PHE A 76 -2.89 5.37 0.64
N LEU A 77 -3.48 4.16 0.71
CA LEU A 77 -3.79 3.38 -0.50
C LEU A 77 -4.77 4.12 -1.43
N THR A 78 -5.71 4.86 -0.85
CA THR A 78 -6.77 5.52 -1.61
C THR A 78 -6.29 6.79 -2.32
N LEU A 79 -5.30 7.50 -1.77
CA LEU A 79 -4.85 8.78 -2.33
C LEU A 79 -3.68 8.67 -3.31
N ILE A 80 -2.84 7.66 -3.16
CA ILE A 80 -1.63 7.51 -3.98
C ILE A 80 -1.86 6.55 -5.13
N PHE A 81 -2.64 5.48 -4.91
CA PHE A 81 -2.73 4.37 -5.86
C PHE A 81 -4.09 4.19 -6.53
N LEU A 82 -5.14 4.88 -6.06
CA LEU A 82 -6.39 4.94 -6.82
C LEU A 82 -6.40 6.18 -7.73
N PRO A 83 -6.72 6.01 -9.02
CA PRO A 83 -6.85 7.15 -9.92
C PRO A 83 -7.97 8.05 -9.41
N LYS A 84 -7.63 9.31 -9.08
CA LYS A 84 -8.62 10.37 -8.91
C LYS A 84 -9.30 10.54 -10.27
N LYS A 85 -10.60 10.25 -10.33
CA LYS A 85 -11.43 10.60 -11.48
C LYS A 85 -11.53 12.12 -11.62
#